data_AF-A0A7K3AI58-F1
#
_entry.id   AF-A0A7K3AI58-F1
#
_cell.length_a   1.000
_cell.length_b   1.000
_cell.length_c   1.000
_cell.angle_alpha   90.00
_cell.angle_beta   90.00
_cell.angle_gamma   90.00
#
_symmetry.space_group_name_H-M   'P 1'
#
loop_
_entity.id
_entity.type
_entity.pdbx_description
1 polymer ?
#
loop_
_entity_poly.entity_id
_entity_poly.type
_entity_poly.pdbx_seq_one_letter_code
_entity_poly.pdbx_strand_id
1 'polypeptide(L)'
;MIRHLVLFKLNDGVERDDPRVVAGDRAFRELAGQVPELEFWECAWNITDRPIAYDYAINSAVADEGALKRYIEHPAHQAAAGQWREFATWVIADYPF
;
A
#
# COMPACT_ATOMS: atom_id res chain seq x y z
N MET A 1 5.05 18.14 3.59
CA MET A 1 4.81 16.74 4.01
C MET A 1 5.30 15.83 2.91
N ILE A 2 5.36 14.52 3.11
CA ILE A 2 5.73 13.57 2.05
C ILE A 2 4.55 12.68 1.74
N ARG A 3 4.23 12.56 0.45
CA ARG A 3 3.30 11.59 -0.09
C ARG A 3 4.08 10.30 -0.34
N HIS A 4 3.58 9.18 0.16
CA HIS A 4 4.06 7.85 -0.19
C HIS A 4 2.95 7.14 -0.99
N LEU A 5 3.14 7.07 -2.30
CA LEU A 5 2.18 6.47 -3.22
C LEU A 5 2.69 5.11 -3.68
N VAL A 6 1.93 4.05 -3.37
CA VAL A 6 2.22 2.69 -3.82
C VAL A 6 1.11 2.19 -4.72
N LEU A 7 1.50 1.66 -5.87
CA LEU A 7 0.58 1.02 -6.81
C LEU A 7 0.96 -0.46 -6.93
N PHE A 8 0.01 -1.36 -6.68
CA PHE A 8 0.18 -2.80 -6.78
C PHE A 8 -0.45 -3.35 -8.06
N LYS A 9 0.29 -4.24 -8.73
CA LYS A 9 -0.18 -5.03 -9.86
C LYS A 9 -0.23 -6.49 -9.42
N LEU A 10 -1.41 -7.10 -9.46
CA LEU A 10 -1.58 -8.52 -9.16
C LEU A 10 -0.86 -9.36 -10.22
N ASN A 11 -0.28 -10.49 -9.80
CA ASN A 11 0.35 -11.43 -10.71
C ASN A 11 -0.71 -12.13 -11.58
N ASP A 12 -0.29 -12.65 -12.74
CA ASP A 12 -1.19 -13.36 -13.65
C ASP A 12 -1.94 -14.50 -12.94
N GLY A 13 -3.27 -14.51 -13.08
CA GLY A 13 -4.16 -15.49 -12.46
C GLY A 13 -4.50 -15.23 -10.99
N VAL A 14 -4.06 -14.12 -10.41
CA VAL A 14 -4.49 -13.65 -9.08
C VAL A 14 -5.61 -12.63 -9.25
N GLU A 15 -6.76 -12.93 -8.66
CA GLU A 15 -7.95 -12.07 -8.71
C GLU A 15 -8.16 -11.33 -7.38
N ARG A 16 -8.94 -10.24 -7.43
CA ARG A 16 -9.24 -9.40 -6.27
C ARG A 16 -9.89 -10.17 -5.11
N ASP A 17 -10.65 -11.21 -5.39
CA ASP A 17 -11.36 -12.04 -4.43
C ASP A 17 -10.55 -13.24 -3.92
N ASP A 18 -9.29 -13.40 -4.36
CA ASP A 18 -8.36 -14.38 -3.80
C ASP A 18 -8.24 -14.14 -2.28
N PRO A 19 -8.40 -15.18 -1.43
CA PRO A 19 -8.34 -15.03 0.02
C PRO A 19 -7.07 -14.34 0.54
N ARG A 20 -5.94 -14.50 -0.16
CA ARG A 20 -4.66 -13.85 0.19
C ARG A 20 -4.71 -12.35 -0.09
N VAL A 21 -5.32 -11.96 -1.21
CA VAL A 21 -5.54 -10.56 -1.61
C VAL A 21 -6.50 -9.88 -0.64
N VAL A 22 -7.61 -10.54 -0.30
CA VAL A 22 -8.58 -10.04 0.68
C VAL A 22 -7.93 -9.85 2.06
N ALA A 23 -7.09 -10.80 2.50
CA ALA A 23 -6.33 -10.66 3.73
C ALA A 23 -5.33 -9.49 3.67
N GLY A 24 -4.66 -9.29 2.53
CA GLY A 24 -3.71 -8.22 2.30
C GLY A 24 -4.36 -6.82 2.29
N ASP A 25 -5.51 -6.62 1.62
CA ASP A 25 -6.27 -5.35 1.65
C ASP A 25 -6.72 -5.03 3.08
N ARG A 26 -7.25 -6.03 3.81
CA ARG A 26 -7.63 -5.85 5.22
C ARG A 26 -6.44 -5.43 6.08
N ALA A 27 -5.29 -6.09 5.95
CA ALA A 27 -4.10 -5.77 6.72
C ALA A 27 -3.63 -4.31 6.51
N PHE A 28 -3.70 -3.80 5.28
CA PHE A 28 -3.40 -2.40 5.00
C PHE A 28 -4.47 -1.44 5.52
N ARG A 29 -5.76 -1.78 5.45
CA ARG A 29 -6.83 -0.95 6.04
C ARG A 29 -6.67 -0.79 7.55
N GLU A 30 -6.25 -1.83 8.25
CA GLU A 30 -6.02 -1.83 9.70
C GLU A 30 -4.71 -1.12 10.10
N LEU A 31 -3.76 -0.95 9.17
CA LEU A 31 -2.46 -0.34 9.44
C LEU A 31 -2.57 1.13 9.86
N ALA A 32 -3.55 1.87 9.34
CA ALA A 32 -3.78 3.28 9.67
C ALA A 32 -3.93 3.54 11.17
N GLY A 33 -4.50 2.59 11.92
CA GLY A 33 -4.68 2.70 13.37
C GLY A 33 -3.46 2.27 14.19
N GLN A 34 -2.39 1.80 13.55
CA GLN A 34 -1.23 1.19 14.22
C GLN A 34 0.06 1.99 14.05
N VAL A 35 0.15 2.89 13.08
CA VAL A 35 1.36 3.67 12.79
C VAL A 35 1.13 5.14 13.14
N PRO A 36 1.75 5.65 14.23
CA PRO A 36 1.56 7.03 14.68
C PRO A 36 2.04 8.10 13.68
N GLU A 37 2.97 7.77 12.79
CA GLU A 37 3.53 8.70 11.80
C GLU A 37 2.59 9.03 10.63
N LEU A 38 1.48 8.29 10.46
CA LEU A 38 0.55 8.47 9.35
C LEU A 38 -0.37 9.67 9.59
N GLU A 39 -0.23 10.69 8.77
CA GLU A 39 -1.09 11.90 8.74
C GLU A 39 -2.28 11.74 7.78
N PHE A 40 -2.16 10.81 6.83
CA PHE A 40 -3.20 10.45 5.88
C PHE A 40 -3.05 8.98 5.46
N TRP A 41 -4.17 8.29 5.25
CA TRP A 41 -4.20 6.92 4.77
C TRP A 41 -5.42 6.65 3.89
N GLU A 42 -5.17 6.09 2.71
CA GLU A 42 -6.21 5.64 1.79
C GLU A 42 -5.77 4.35 1.08
N CYS A 43 -6.73 3.47 0.86
CA CYS A 43 -6.56 2.13 0.31
C CYS A 43 -7.74 1.84 -0.63
N ALA A 44 -7.47 1.74 -1.92
CA ALA A 44 -8.52 1.64 -2.94
C ALA A 44 -8.15 0.76 -4.13
N TRP A 45 -9.17 0.11 -4.69
CA TRP A 45 -9.08 -0.66 -5.92
C TRP A 45 -9.26 0.25 -7.13
N ASN A 46 -8.49 0.02 -8.18
CA ASN A 46 -8.68 0.67 -9.46
C ASN A 46 -10.07 0.32 -10.05
N ILE A 47 -10.67 1.29 -10.73
CA ILE A 47 -12.03 1.19 -11.30
C ILE A 47 -12.05 1.28 -12.83
N THR A 48 -10.88 1.43 -13.46
CA THR A 48 -10.76 1.61 -14.91
C THR A 48 -9.95 0.52 -15.57
N ASP A 49 -10.39 0.03 -16.71
CA ASP A 49 -9.64 -0.95 -17.49
C ASP A 49 -8.74 -0.24 -18.52
N ARG A 50 -7.45 -0.20 -18.22
CA ARG A 50 -6.42 0.38 -19.09
C ARG A 50 -5.14 -0.47 -18.99
N PRO A 51 -4.39 -0.70 -20.10
CA PRO A 51 -3.19 -1.54 -20.08
C PRO A 51 -2.10 -1.09 -19.11
N ILE A 52 -2.05 0.20 -18.79
CA ILE A 52 -1.07 0.80 -17.87
C ILE A 52 -1.57 0.88 -16.43
N ALA A 53 -2.81 0.47 -16.15
CA ALA A 53 -3.40 0.58 -14.84
C ALA A 53 -2.91 -0.53 -13.91
N TYR A 54 -2.58 -0.12 -12.70
CA TYR A 54 -2.36 -0.99 -11.56
C TYR A 54 -3.71 -1.29 -10.90
N ASP A 55 -3.76 -2.35 -10.11
CA ASP A 55 -5.03 -2.92 -9.64
C ASP A 55 -5.44 -2.34 -8.28
N TYR A 56 -4.46 -1.98 -7.45
CA TYR A 56 -4.69 -1.46 -6.11
C TYR A 56 -3.73 -0.32 -5.77
N ALA A 57 -4.20 0.66 -5.02
CA ALA A 57 -3.44 1.83 -4.61
C ALA A 57 -3.46 2.02 -3.10
N ILE A 58 -2.29 2.36 -2.56
CA ILE A 58 -2.14 2.90 -1.21
C ILE A 58 -1.60 4.30 -1.33
N ASN A 59 -2.30 5.21 -0.69
CA ASN A 59 -2.01 6.62 -0.76
C ASN A 59 -1.89 7.18 0.67
N SER A 60 -0.68 7.47 1.11
CA SER A 60 -0.42 7.91 2.48
C SER A 60 0.41 9.17 2.56
N ALA A 61 0.35 9.85 3.71
CA ALA A 61 1.18 11.00 3.98
C ALA A 61 1.82 10.95 5.36
N VAL A 62 3.02 11.49 5.46
CA VAL A 62 3.80 11.62 6.70
C VAL A 62 4.43 13.02 6.76
N ALA A 63 4.82 13.45 7.95
CA ALA A 63 5.35 14.80 8.17
C ALA A 63 6.66 15.07 7.40
N ASP A 64 7.61 14.13 7.44
CA ASP A 64 8.98 14.26 6.95
C ASP A 64 9.64 12.90 6.62
N GLU A 65 10.88 12.92 6.14
CA GLU A 65 11.66 11.72 5.77
C GLU A 65 11.93 10.79 6.96
N GLY A 66 12.08 11.34 8.17
CA GLY A 66 12.27 10.56 9.39
C GLY A 66 11.00 9.79 9.77
N ALA A 67 9.85 10.44 9.64
CA ALA A 67 8.55 9.81 9.80
C ALA A 67 8.31 8.72 8.73
N LEU A 68 8.66 8.99 7.47
CA LEU A 68 8.60 8.00 6.38
C LEU A 68 9.41 6.75 6.71
N LYS A 69 10.65 6.93 7.17
CA LYS A 69 11.52 5.81 7.55
C LYS A 69 10.91 4.96 8.66
N ARG A 70 10.45 5.58 9.75
CA ARG A 70 9.82 4.84 10.87
C ARG A 70 8.55 4.11 10.45
N TYR A 71 7.72 4.74 9.63
CA TYR A 71 6.53 4.11 9.05
C TYR A 71 6.91 2.88 8.21
N ILE A 72 7.86 3.00 7.27
CA ILE A 72 8.26 1.89 6.40
C ILE A 72 8.88 0.75 7.22
N GLU A 73 9.68 1.05 8.23
CA GLU A 73 10.32 0.06 9.10
C GLU A 73 9.38 -0.53 10.16
N HIS A 74 8.17 0.02 10.33
CA HIS A 74 7.22 -0.42 11.36
C HIS A 74 6.87 -1.90 11.19
N PRO A 75 6.89 -2.73 12.26
CA PRO A 75 6.62 -4.17 12.16
C PRO A 75 5.27 -4.51 11.52
N ALA A 76 4.21 -3.76 11.84
CA ALA A 76 2.89 -3.96 11.24
C ALA A 76 2.89 -3.62 9.73
N HIS A 77 3.65 -2.59 9.31
CA HIS A 77 3.79 -2.26 7.89
C HIS A 77 4.55 -3.38 7.15
N GLN A 78 5.67 -3.86 7.70
CA GLN A 78 6.43 -4.96 7.11
C GLN A 78 5.61 -6.26 7.03
N ALA A 79 4.78 -6.55 8.03
CA ALA A 79 3.89 -7.71 8.03
C ALA A 79 2.77 -7.58 6.97
N ALA A 80 2.18 -6.39 6.79
CA ALA A 80 1.19 -6.14 5.77
C ALA A 80 1.81 -6.21 4.36
N ALA A 81 2.85 -5.43 4.09
CA ALA A 81 3.54 -5.41 2.80
C ALA A 81 4.19 -6.77 2.46
N GLY A 82 4.60 -7.54 3.47
CA GLY A 82 5.16 -8.87 3.31
C GLY A 82 4.24 -9.86 2.62
N GLN A 83 2.93 -9.81 2.90
CA GLN A 83 1.93 -10.69 2.29
C GLN A 83 1.85 -10.49 0.77
N TRP A 84 1.95 -9.24 0.32
CA TRP A 84 1.76 -8.87 -1.09
C TRP A 84 2.89 -9.37 -2.01
N ARG A 85 4.06 -9.72 -1.47
CA ARG A 85 5.16 -10.32 -2.24
C ARG A 85 4.78 -11.64 -2.90
N GLU A 86 3.80 -12.35 -2.34
CA GLU A 86 3.39 -13.66 -2.86
C GLU A 86 2.58 -13.54 -4.16
N PHE A 87 1.83 -12.44 -4.32
CA PHE A 87 0.76 -12.36 -5.31
C PHE A 87 0.73 -11.05 -6.12
N ALA A 88 1.66 -10.14 -5.87
CA ALA A 88 1.72 -8.86 -6.57
C ALA A 88 3.15 -8.34 -6.74
N THR A 89 3.31 -7.44 -7.71
CA THR A 89 4.43 -6.52 -7.82
C THR A 89 3.96 -5.10 -7.53
N TRP A 90 4.88 -4.16 -7.29
CA TRP A 90 4.50 -2.78 -7.05
C TRP A 90 5.55 -1.77 -7.49
N VAL A 91 5.09 -0.55 -7.69
CA VAL A 91 5.91 0.64 -7.90
C VAL A 91 5.57 1.68 -6.83
N ILE A 92 6.55 2.53 -6.52
CA ILE A 92 6.44 3.52 -5.44
C ILE A 92 6.97 4.87 -5.94
N ALA A 93 6.30 5.95 -5.53
CA ALA A 93 6.83 7.30 -5.63
C ALA A 93 6.65 8.02 -4.29
N ASP A 94 7.76 8.57 -3.80
CA ASP A 94 7.78 9.46 -2.64
C ASP A 94 8.06 10.88 -3.12
N TYR A 95 7.21 11.84 -2.76
CA TYR A 95 7.36 13.23 -3.21
C TYR A 95 6.79 14.25 -2.21
N PRO A 96 7.37 15.47 -2.16
CA PRO A 96 6.85 16.53 -1.30
C PRO A 96 5.51 17.08 -1.81
N PHE A 97 4.64 17.45 -0.88
CA PHE A 97 3.40 18.20 -1.14
C PHE A 97 3.04 19.10 0.04
#